data_AF-A0A7Y2E6Z0-F1
#
_entry.id   AF-A0A7Y2E6Z0-F1
#
_cell.length_a   1.000
_cell.length_b   1.000
_cell.length_c   1.000
_cell.angle_alpha   90.00
_cell.angle_beta   90.00
_cell.angle_gamma   90.00
#
_symmetry.space_group_name_H-M   'P 1'
#
loop_
_entity.id
_entity.type
_entity.pdbx_description
1 polymer ?
#
loop_
_entity_poly.entity_id
_entity_poly.type
_entity_poly.pdbx_seq_one_letter_code
_entity_poly.pdbx_strand_id
1 'polypeptide(L)'
;MVLRGALSMLLLASFLAACSKEPPAKEQFYAEGSRLMQEEEYDQAIVAFEAGLAAGADSAAGYNLLGMAHRMKFNQTGEMELKQQEIAFFEKSVVADSTYWPAFINLGASLYYSGEPKRARGFFERALELNPTNPERELIKEMMEN
;
A
#
# COMPACT_ATOMS: atom_id res chain seq x y z
N MET A 1 -28.91 -62.73 33.51
CA MET A 1 -28.58 -63.03 32.09
C MET A 1 -29.56 -62.22 31.25
N VAL A 2 -29.21 -61.22 30.46
CA VAL A 2 -27.97 -60.87 29.77
C VAL A 2 -27.78 -59.34 29.75
N LEU A 3 -26.51 -58.98 29.80
CA LEU A 3 -25.87 -57.67 29.75
C LEU A 3 -26.07 -56.94 28.41
N ARG A 4 -26.28 -55.62 28.42
CA ARG A 4 -25.93 -54.61 27.39
C ARG A 4 -26.58 -53.29 27.83
N GLY A 5 -25.91 -52.18 28.09
CA GLY A 5 -24.53 -51.75 28.01
C GLY A 5 -24.61 -50.25 28.30
N ALA A 6 -23.82 -49.78 29.26
CA ALA A 6 -23.70 -48.36 29.59
C ALA A 6 -23.09 -47.58 28.43
N LEU A 7 -23.58 -46.37 28.16
CA LEU A 7 -22.87 -45.21 27.60
C LEU A 7 -23.94 -44.17 27.21
N SER A 8 -23.89 -42.87 27.49
CA SER A 8 -23.02 -42.03 28.30
C SER A 8 -23.70 -40.66 28.32
N MET A 9 -23.59 -39.93 29.43
CA MET A 9 -23.61 -38.47 29.37
C MET A 9 -22.58 -38.01 28.34
N LEU A 10 -22.91 -37.06 27.49
CA LEU A 10 -22.06 -35.94 27.04
C LEU A 10 -22.91 -35.18 25.99
N LEU A 11 -23.38 -33.97 26.27
CA LEU A 11 -22.66 -32.76 25.88
C LEU A 11 -21.93 -32.96 24.55
N LEU A 12 -22.50 -32.48 23.46
CA LEU A 12 -21.76 -31.60 22.56
C LEU A 12 -22.77 -30.94 21.63
N ALA A 13 -23.02 -29.67 21.90
CA ALA A 13 -23.38 -28.72 20.86
C ALA A 13 -22.35 -28.91 19.74
N SER A 14 -22.74 -29.56 18.65
CA SER A 14 -21.91 -29.69 17.47
C SER A 14 -21.88 -28.32 16.79
N PHE A 15 -20.98 -27.50 17.34
CA PHE A 15 -20.03 -26.66 16.63
C PHE A 15 -20.61 -26.08 15.33
N LEU A 16 -21.03 -24.82 15.41
CA LEU A 16 -20.86 -23.90 14.30
C LEU A 16 -19.43 -24.13 13.76
N ALA A 17 -19.31 -24.89 12.67
CA ALA A 17 -18.23 -24.71 11.74
C ALA A 17 -18.46 -23.34 11.09
N ALA A 18 -18.29 -22.28 11.89
CA ALA A 18 -17.87 -21.01 11.37
C ALA A 18 -16.58 -21.35 10.63
N CYS A 19 -16.64 -21.38 9.30
CA CYS A 19 -15.47 -21.34 8.46
C CYS A 19 -14.58 -20.23 9.05
N SER A 20 -13.52 -20.62 9.76
CA SER A 20 -12.40 -19.74 9.99
C SER A 20 -11.72 -19.59 8.63
N LYS A 21 -12.33 -18.80 7.74
CA LYS A 21 -11.60 -18.25 6.59
C LYS A 21 -10.50 -17.44 7.24
N GLU A 22 -9.26 -17.92 7.11
CA GLU A 22 -8.12 -17.09 7.41
C GLU A 22 -8.34 -15.73 6.73
N PRO A 23 -8.06 -14.61 7.42
CA PRO A 23 -8.18 -13.31 6.79
C PRO A 23 -7.37 -13.32 5.49
N PRO A 24 -7.87 -12.68 4.41
CA PRO A 24 -7.18 -12.66 3.14
C PRO A 24 -5.72 -12.23 3.32
N ALA A 25 -4.80 -12.89 2.61
CA ALA A 25 -3.40 -12.50 2.63
C ALA A 25 -3.25 -11.06 2.12
N LYS A 26 -2.27 -10.29 2.61
CA LYS A 26 -2.04 -8.89 2.22
C LYS A 26 -1.96 -8.71 0.70
N GLU A 27 -1.43 -9.70 -0.01
CA GLU A 27 -1.31 -9.70 -1.47
C GLU A 27 -2.66 -9.69 -2.17
N GLN A 28 -3.69 -10.34 -1.61
CA GLN A 28 -5.04 -10.34 -2.18
C GLN A 28 -5.66 -8.94 -2.10
N PHE A 29 -5.50 -8.28 -0.95
CA PHE A 29 -5.95 -6.90 -0.77
C PHE A 29 -5.21 -5.92 -1.70
N TYR A 30 -3.90 -6.08 -1.90
CA TYR A 30 -3.15 -5.23 -2.82
C TYR A 30 -3.50 -5.50 -4.29
N ALA A 31 -3.75 -6.75 -4.67
CA ALA A 31 -4.21 -7.07 -6.01
C ALA A 31 -5.59 -6.45 -6.28
N GLU A 32 -6.49 -6.53 -5.30
CA GLU A 32 -7.82 -5.92 -5.38
C GLU A 32 -7.74 -4.39 -5.48
N GLY A 33 -6.95 -3.74 -4.60
CA GLY A 33 -6.72 -2.30 -4.69
C GLY A 33 -6.15 -1.89 -6.05
N SER A 34 -5.23 -2.69 -6.61
CA SER A 34 -4.64 -2.44 -7.94
C SER A 34 -5.65 -2.61 -9.08
N ARG A 35 -6.62 -3.52 -8.96
CA ARG A 35 -7.75 -3.66 -9.89
C ARG A 35 -8.65 -2.43 -9.81
N LEU A 36 -9.02 -2.02 -8.60
CA LEU A 36 -9.85 -0.84 -8.34
C LEU A 36 -9.19 0.46 -8.84
N MET A 37 -7.86 0.59 -8.72
CA MET A 37 -7.10 1.69 -9.32
C MET A 37 -7.25 1.76 -10.85
N GLN A 38 -7.28 0.61 -11.53
CA GLN A 38 -7.48 0.55 -12.99
C GLN A 38 -8.91 0.90 -13.40
N GLU A 39 -9.88 0.66 -12.52
CA GLU A 39 -11.29 1.02 -12.69
C GLU A 39 -11.59 2.46 -12.24
N GLU A 40 -10.57 3.20 -11.79
CA GLU A 40 -10.66 4.55 -11.24
C GLU A 40 -11.54 4.65 -9.97
N GLU A 41 -11.79 3.52 -9.31
CA GLU A 41 -12.52 3.43 -8.04
C GLU A 41 -11.59 3.71 -6.85
N TYR A 42 -11.02 4.92 -6.80
CA TYR A 42 -9.91 5.24 -5.88
C TYR A 42 -10.28 5.15 -4.40
N ASP A 43 -11.52 5.47 -4.03
CA ASP A 43 -11.98 5.33 -2.63
C ASP A 43 -11.93 3.87 -2.16
N GLN A 44 -12.39 2.95 -3.00
CA GLN A 44 -12.35 1.52 -2.69
C GLN A 44 -10.92 0.98 -2.76
N ALA A 45 -10.11 1.49 -3.69
CA ALA A 45 -8.69 1.14 -3.76
C ALA A 45 -7.94 1.49 -2.48
N ILE A 46 -8.18 2.68 -1.91
CA ILE A 46 -7.61 3.11 -0.63
C ILE A 46 -7.99 2.12 0.47
N VAL A 47 -9.29 1.80 0.61
CA VAL A 47 -9.77 0.84 1.62
C VAL A 47 -9.12 -0.54 1.45
N ALA A 48 -8.96 -1.02 0.21
CA ALA A 48 -8.31 -2.29 -0.07
C ALA A 48 -6.83 -2.26 0.32
N PHE A 49 -6.08 -1.20 -0.02
CA PHE A 49 -4.68 -1.08 0.37
C PHE A 49 -4.50 -0.94 1.89
N GLU A 50 -5.38 -0.22 2.59
CA GLU A 50 -5.40 -0.15 4.06
C GLU A 50 -5.61 -1.54 4.69
N ALA A 51 -6.54 -2.33 4.14
CA ALA A 51 -6.76 -3.70 4.59
C ALA A 51 -5.54 -4.59 4.37
N GLY A 52 -4.83 -4.42 3.25
CA GLY A 52 -3.58 -5.14 2.97
C GLY A 52 -2.47 -4.80 3.97
N LEU A 53 -2.31 -3.53 4.32
CA LEU A 53 -1.37 -3.10 5.37
C LEU A 53 -1.78 -3.62 6.75
N ALA A 54 -3.06 -3.66 7.07
CA ALA A 54 -3.56 -4.24 8.31
C ALA A 54 -3.32 -5.76 8.41
N ALA A 55 -3.39 -6.46 7.28
CA ALA A 55 -3.12 -7.90 7.18
C ALA A 55 -1.61 -8.24 7.21
N GLY A 56 -0.73 -7.28 6.90
CA GLY A 56 0.71 -7.43 6.96
C GLY A 56 1.40 -6.12 7.27
N ALA A 57 1.75 -5.93 8.54
CA ALA A 57 2.07 -4.64 9.16
C ALA A 57 3.35 -3.92 8.71
N ASP A 58 4.01 -4.35 7.63
CA ASP A 58 5.20 -3.66 7.14
C ASP A 58 5.41 -3.91 5.64
N SER A 59 5.08 -2.92 4.83
CA SER A 59 5.35 -2.97 3.40
C SER A 59 5.50 -1.57 2.84
N ALA A 60 6.73 -1.20 2.51
CA ALA A 60 7.01 -0.01 1.71
C ALA A 60 6.15 0.03 0.44
N ALA A 61 5.93 -1.13 -0.22
CA ALA A 61 5.03 -1.23 -1.36
C ALA A 61 3.58 -0.85 -1.01
N GLY A 62 3.06 -1.30 0.13
CA GLY A 62 1.70 -0.94 0.59
C GLY A 62 1.51 0.56 0.83
N TYR A 63 2.46 1.19 1.53
CA TYR A 63 2.44 2.64 1.71
C TYR A 63 2.60 3.41 0.39
N ASN A 64 3.44 2.91 -0.52
CA ASN A 64 3.58 3.50 -1.85
C ASN A 64 2.28 3.40 -2.66
N LEU A 65 1.57 2.27 -2.59
CA LEU A 65 0.26 2.11 -3.24
C LEU A 65 -0.79 3.07 -2.68
N LEU A 66 -0.84 3.28 -1.36
CA LEU A 66 -1.71 4.30 -0.76
C LEU A 66 -1.36 5.71 -1.24
N GLY A 67 -0.08 6.07 -1.27
CA GLY A 67 0.35 7.37 -1.81
C GLY A 67 -0.12 7.57 -3.25
N MET A 68 0.03 6.55 -4.10
CA MET A 68 -0.47 6.57 -5.48
C MET A 68 -2.00 6.69 -5.55
N ALA A 69 -2.75 5.98 -4.70
CA ALA A 69 -4.21 6.06 -4.67
C ALA A 69 -4.70 7.46 -4.28
N HIS A 70 -4.07 8.08 -3.28
CA HIS A 70 -4.36 9.47 -2.91
C HIS A 70 -4.00 10.46 -4.02
N ARG A 71 -2.87 10.28 -4.72
CA ARG A 71 -2.49 11.07 -5.91
C ARG A 71 -3.57 11.00 -6.99
N MET A 72 -4.06 9.79 -7.29
CA MET A 72 -5.05 9.61 -8.34
C MET A 72 -6.41 10.19 -7.94
N LYS A 73 -6.84 10.00 -6.69
CA LYS A 73 -8.05 10.63 -6.17
C LYS A 73 -7.93 12.17 -6.16
N PHE A 74 -6.75 12.72 -5.85
CA PHE A 74 -6.49 14.15 -5.98
C PHE A 74 -6.69 14.61 -7.44
N ASN A 75 -6.11 13.91 -8.41
CA ASN A 75 -6.25 14.25 -9.82
C ASN A 75 -7.72 14.23 -10.29
N GLN A 76 -8.56 13.39 -9.69
CA GLN A 76 -9.99 13.31 -9.99
C GLN A 76 -10.82 14.42 -9.31
N THR A 77 -10.51 14.76 -8.06
CA THR A 77 -11.38 15.59 -7.20
C THR A 77 -10.86 17.01 -6.96
N GLY A 78 -9.54 17.22 -7.04
CA GLY A 78 -8.88 18.47 -6.66
C GLY A 78 -8.80 18.73 -5.16
N GLU A 79 -9.16 17.76 -4.30
CA GLU A 79 -9.14 17.94 -2.85
C GLU A 79 -7.71 18.02 -2.31
N MET A 80 -7.29 19.21 -1.86
CA MET A 80 -5.91 19.48 -1.45
C MET A 80 -5.40 18.63 -0.28
N GLU A 81 -6.29 18.15 0.59
CA GLU A 81 -5.93 17.23 1.68
C GLU A 81 -5.29 15.94 1.14
N LEU A 82 -5.74 15.47 -0.03
CA LEU A 82 -5.22 14.26 -0.65
C LEU A 82 -3.75 14.40 -1.06
N LYS A 83 -3.29 15.62 -1.42
CA LYS A 83 -1.85 15.86 -1.66
C LYS A 83 -1.01 15.67 -0.39
N GLN A 84 -1.54 16.08 0.77
CA GLN A 84 -0.84 15.90 2.04
C GLN A 84 -0.76 14.42 2.41
N GLN A 85 -1.87 13.69 2.23
CA GLN A 85 -1.91 12.24 2.45
C GLN A 85 -0.96 11.49 1.50
N GLU A 86 -0.95 11.85 0.21
CA GLU A 86 -0.01 11.31 -0.78
C GLU A 86 1.45 11.39 -0.31
N ILE A 87 1.91 12.60 0.06
CA ILE A 87 3.28 12.82 0.55
C ILE A 87 3.54 12.02 1.81
N ALA A 88 2.62 12.06 2.78
CA ALA A 88 2.78 11.35 4.05
C ALA A 88 2.91 9.83 3.87
N PHE A 89 2.18 9.24 2.92
CA PHE A 89 2.28 7.82 2.62
C PHE A 89 3.58 7.46 1.87
N PHE A 90 4.05 8.29 0.94
CA PHE A 90 5.38 8.07 0.37
C PHE A 90 6.51 8.23 1.39
N GLU A 91 6.40 9.17 2.34
CA GLU A 91 7.33 9.30 3.46
C GLU A 91 7.34 8.04 4.35
N LYS A 92 6.16 7.49 4.68
CA LYS A 92 6.07 6.20 5.39
C LYS A 92 6.72 5.07 4.60
N SER A 93 6.58 5.06 3.28
CA SER A 93 7.17 4.04 2.42
C SER A 93 8.71 4.07 2.45
N VAL A 94 9.33 5.24 2.32
CA VAL A 94 10.80 5.37 2.40
C VAL A 94 11.36 5.06 3.79
N VAL A 95 10.58 5.30 4.84
CA VAL A 95 10.93 4.93 6.22
C VAL A 95 10.85 3.42 6.43
N ALA A 96 9.81 2.77 5.87
CA ALA A 96 9.62 1.32 5.96
C ALA A 96 10.73 0.55 5.22
N ASP A 97 11.15 1.03 4.06
CA ASP A 97 12.28 0.45 3.32
C ASP A 97 13.12 1.53 2.60
N SER A 98 14.28 1.81 3.17
CA SER A 98 15.25 2.77 2.63
C SER A 98 15.93 2.36 1.31
N THR A 99 15.58 1.18 0.77
CA THR A 99 16.04 0.65 -0.51
C THR A 99 14.93 0.53 -1.56
N TYR A 100 13.68 0.81 -1.19
CA TYR A 100 12.53 0.76 -2.09
C TYR A 100 12.47 2.01 -2.98
N TRP A 101 13.33 2.02 -4.01
CA TRP A 101 13.51 3.14 -4.94
C TRP A 101 12.21 3.71 -5.56
N PRO A 102 11.12 2.96 -5.82
CA PRO A 102 9.90 3.55 -6.37
C PRO A 102 9.31 4.64 -5.48
N ALA A 103 9.38 4.47 -4.15
CA ALA A 103 8.87 5.46 -3.20
C ALA A 103 9.71 6.74 -3.18
N PHE A 104 11.02 6.63 -3.38
CA PHE A 104 11.90 7.79 -3.49
C PHE A 104 11.58 8.63 -4.73
N ILE A 105 11.32 8.00 -5.89
CA ILE A 105 10.87 8.71 -7.10
C ILE A 105 9.52 9.37 -6.86
N ASN A 106 8.57 8.63 -6.29
CA ASN A 106 7.23 9.14 -6.05
C ASN A 106 7.22 10.32 -5.07
N LEU A 107 7.96 10.23 -3.97
CA LEU A 107 8.12 11.32 -3.00
C LEU A 107 8.82 12.54 -3.62
N GLY A 108 9.90 12.30 -4.38
CA GLY A 108 10.59 13.36 -5.12
C GLY A 108 9.64 14.10 -6.06
N ALA A 109 8.85 13.38 -6.85
CA ALA A 109 7.87 13.97 -7.76
C ALA A 109 6.79 14.77 -7.00
N SER A 110 6.22 14.22 -5.91
CA SER A 110 5.22 14.93 -5.10
C SER A 110 5.76 16.24 -4.53
N LEU A 111 7.00 16.23 -4.01
CA LEU A 111 7.65 17.42 -3.47
C LEU A 111 7.98 18.44 -4.57
N TYR A 112 8.47 17.99 -5.72
CA TYR A 112 8.76 18.85 -6.86
C TYR A 112 7.50 19.60 -7.32
N TYR A 113 6.41 18.89 -7.56
CA TYR A 113 5.14 19.49 -7.98
C TYR A 113 4.40 20.25 -6.86
N SER A 114 4.85 20.12 -5.60
CA SER A 114 4.38 20.92 -4.47
C SER A 114 5.22 22.19 -4.25
N GLY A 115 6.16 22.49 -5.15
CA GLY A 115 7.00 23.70 -5.07
C GLY A 115 8.20 23.56 -4.14
N GLU A 116 8.61 22.32 -3.82
CA GLU A 116 9.76 22.01 -2.96
C GLU A 116 10.89 21.27 -3.72
N PRO A 117 11.36 21.77 -4.89
CA PRO A 117 12.32 21.07 -5.74
C PRO A 117 13.66 20.80 -5.04
N LYS A 118 14.07 21.69 -4.12
CA LYS A 118 15.28 21.49 -3.29
C LYS A 118 15.20 20.24 -2.40
N ARG A 119 14.02 19.95 -1.84
CA ARG A 119 13.80 18.72 -1.05
C ARG A 119 13.67 17.51 -1.97
N ALA A 120 12.96 17.66 -3.09
CA ALA A 120 12.78 16.61 -4.09
C ALA A 120 14.11 16.03 -4.58
N ARG A 121 15.11 16.90 -4.82
CA ARG A 121 16.43 16.53 -5.33
C ARG A 121 17.07 15.38 -4.55
N GLY A 122 17.10 15.46 -3.21
CA GLY A 122 17.74 14.42 -2.40
C GLY A 122 17.06 13.04 -2.54
N PHE A 123 15.73 13.01 -2.70
CA PHE A 123 15.01 11.76 -2.93
C PHE A 123 15.26 11.20 -4.33
N PHE A 124 15.31 12.06 -5.34
CA PHE A 124 15.66 11.66 -6.70
C PHE A 124 17.09 11.12 -6.81
N GLU A 125 18.07 11.79 -6.19
CA GLU A 125 19.46 11.31 -6.12
C GLU A 125 19.49 9.90 -5.50
N ARG A 126 18.82 9.70 -4.37
CA ARG A 126 18.74 8.41 -3.71
C ARG A 126 18.07 7.33 -4.56
N ALA A 127 17.00 7.66 -5.28
CA ALA A 127 16.35 6.73 -6.20
C ALA A 127 17.28 6.25 -7.31
N LEU A 128 18.07 7.16 -7.90
CA LEU A 128 18.99 6.85 -8.99
C LEU A 128 20.24 6.10 -8.50
N GLU A 129 20.67 6.29 -7.25
CA GLU A 129 21.68 5.44 -6.62
C GLU A 129 21.19 4.00 -6.47
N LEU A 130 19.95 3.82 -6.01
CA LEU A 130 19.34 2.51 -5.77
C LEU A 130 18.97 1.79 -7.07
N ASN A 131 18.56 2.53 -8.11
CA ASN A 131 18.26 1.98 -9.43
C ASN A 131 18.90 2.85 -10.55
N PRO A 132 20.20 2.64 -10.84
CA PRO A 132 20.92 3.42 -11.85
C PRO A 132 20.41 3.22 -13.28
N THR A 133 19.67 2.13 -13.53
CA THR A 133 19.09 1.77 -14.84
C THR A 133 17.62 2.16 -14.95
N ASN A 134 17.11 3.03 -14.06
CA ASN A 134 15.72 3.47 -14.12
C ASN A 134 15.39 4.07 -15.50
N PRO A 135 14.30 3.65 -16.17
CA PRO A 135 13.92 4.17 -17.49
C PRO A 135 13.67 5.68 -17.53
N GLU A 136 13.22 6.25 -16.42
CA GLU A 136 12.93 7.68 -16.26
C GLU A 136 14.16 8.48 -15.79
N ARG A 137 15.36 7.87 -15.76
CA ARG A 137 16.58 8.50 -15.22
C ARG A 137 16.86 9.89 -15.78
N GLU A 138 16.74 10.08 -17.09
CA GLU A 138 17.05 11.38 -17.70
C GLU A 138 15.97 12.43 -17.38
N LEU A 139 14.70 12.04 -17.28
CA LEU A 139 13.63 12.90 -16.78
C LEU A 139 13.88 13.31 -15.32
N ILE A 140 14.25 12.35 -14.47
CA ILE A 140 14.56 12.60 -13.07
C ILE A 140 15.72 13.60 -12.94
N LYS A 141 16.75 13.50 -13.78
CA LYS A 141 17.86 14.49 -13.81
C LYS A 141 17.39 15.88 -14.21
N GLU A 142 16.57 15.99 -15.25
CA GLU A 142 16.00 17.27 -15.67
C GLU A 142 15.19 17.91 -14.53
N MET A 143 14.40 17.13 -13.80
CA MET A 143 13.66 17.61 -12.63
C MET A 143 14.57 18.03 -11.46
N MET A 144 15.78 17.50 -11.35
CA MET A 144 16.74 17.92 -10.33
C MET A 144 17.45 19.23 -10.69
N GLU A 145 17.55 19.57 -11.96
CA GLU A 145 18.25 20.75 -12.47
C GLU A 145 17.37 22.03 -12.47
N ASN A 146 16.05 21.85 -12.50
CA ASN A 146 15.03 22.91 -12.50
C ASN A 146 14.45 23.19 -11.09
#